data_AF-G3A751-F1
#
_entry.id   AF-G3A751-F1
#
_cell.length_a   1.000
_cell.length_b   1.000
_cell.length_c   1.000
_cell.angle_alpha   90.00
_cell.angle_beta   90.00
_cell.angle_gamma   90.00
#
_symmetry.space_group_name_H-M   'P 1'
#
loop_
_entity.id
_entity.type
_entity.pdbx_description
1 polymer ?
#
loop_
_entity_poly.entity_id
_entity_poly.type
_entity_poly.pdbx_seq_one_letter_code
_entity_poly.pdbx_strand_id
1 'polypeptide(L)'
;MNEIRLAWEPENLTPLQAIEERLMTYTKGRGGIIIMGNGTLLSLTKGDSDIDDAKKALNEARFIIDFRVVPLKEGGYMVAFHNAVSVFVGQDEFEQMKDEIAARQSELRFPGEAFFVPPNEPPTHLLIGLYARGKLQRDAYFFNLYKRI
;
A
#
# COMPACT_ATOMS: atom_id res chain seq x y z
N MET A 1 -13.92 -4.79 21.71
CA MET A 1 -14.13 -4.98 20.26
C MET A 1 -12.87 -5.61 19.73
N ASN A 2 -12.90 -6.83 19.18
CA ASN A 2 -11.70 -7.42 18.60
C ASN A 2 -11.26 -6.54 17.43
N GLU A 3 -10.01 -6.08 17.46
CA GLU A 3 -9.48 -5.21 16.43
C GLU A 3 -9.44 -5.98 15.10
N ILE A 4 -10.12 -5.47 14.08
CA ILE A 4 -10.20 -6.11 12.76
C ILE A 4 -8.81 -6.04 12.12
N ARG A 5 -8.11 -7.18 12.06
CA ARG A 5 -6.74 -7.30 11.57
C ARG A 5 -6.59 -8.46 10.61
N LEU A 6 -5.71 -8.33 9.64
CA LEU A 6 -5.33 -9.44 8.75
C LEU A 6 -4.56 -10.51 9.54
N ALA A 7 -4.65 -11.76 9.10
CA ALA A 7 -3.86 -12.83 9.71
C ALA A 7 -2.37 -12.75 9.33
N TRP A 8 -2.07 -12.07 8.22
CA TRP A 8 -0.70 -11.82 7.78
C TRP A 8 -0.48 -10.39 7.28
N GLU A 9 0.66 -9.83 7.66
CA GLU A 9 1.13 -8.49 7.31
C GLU A 9 2.58 -8.58 6.79
N PRO A 10 2.80 -8.56 5.45
CA PRO A 10 4.12 -8.64 4.86
C PRO A 10 4.99 -7.43 5.18
N GLU A 11 6.29 -7.67 5.23
CA GLU A 11 7.32 -6.64 5.31
C GLU A 11 7.76 -6.21 3.92
N ASN A 12 8.00 -4.92 3.75
CA ASN A 12 8.48 -4.32 2.53
C ASN A 12 9.94 -4.73 2.27
N LEU A 13 10.18 -5.30 1.09
CA LEU A 13 11.52 -5.70 0.66
C LEU A 13 12.21 -4.62 -0.19
N THR A 14 11.44 -3.79 -0.90
CA THR A 14 12.03 -2.71 -1.72
C THR A 14 12.68 -1.65 -0.82
N PRO A 15 13.97 -1.30 -0.98
CA PRO A 15 14.60 -0.24 -0.18
C PRO A 15 13.83 1.09 -0.25
N LEU A 16 13.59 1.72 0.91
CA LEU A 16 12.79 2.96 0.98
C LEU A 16 13.41 4.12 0.17
N GLN A 17 14.74 4.17 0.06
CA GLN A 17 15.45 5.11 -0.81
C GLN A 17 15.09 4.90 -2.28
N ALA A 18 14.97 3.65 -2.73
CA ALA A 18 14.59 3.34 -4.11
C ALA A 18 13.12 3.71 -4.38
N ILE A 19 12.24 3.58 -3.36
CA ILE A 19 10.85 4.06 -3.44
C ILE A 19 10.85 5.59 -3.59
N GLU A 20 11.60 6.31 -2.75
CA GLU A 20 11.77 7.76 -2.85
C GLU A 20 12.21 8.19 -4.26
N GLU A 21 13.30 7.62 -4.78
CA GLU A 21 13.86 7.97 -6.08
C GLU A 21 12.85 7.79 -7.22
N ARG A 22 12.09 6.69 -7.21
CA ARG A 22 11.03 6.42 -8.20
C ARG A 22 9.89 7.42 -8.07
N LEU A 23 9.49 7.73 -6.84
CA LEU A 23 8.37 8.64 -6.60
C LEU A 23 8.68 10.07 -7.04
N MET A 24 9.92 10.54 -6.89
CA MET A 24 10.30 11.89 -7.36
C MET A 24 9.90 12.16 -8.82
N THR A 25 9.88 11.14 -9.68
CA THR A 25 9.41 11.24 -11.07
C THR A 25 7.89 11.45 -11.19
N TYR A 26 7.11 10.90 -10.27
CA TYR A 26 5.64 10.97 -10.26
C TYR A 26 5.08 12.13 -9.42
N THR A 27 5.88 12.68 -8.51
CA THR A 27 5.44 13.65 -7.50
C THR A 27 5.90 15.07 -7.78
N LYS A 28 6.66 15.30 -8.86
CA LYS A 28 7.12 16.62 -9.30
C LYS A 28 5.94 17.60 -9.45
N GLY A 29 5.83 18.54 -8.51
CA GLY A 29 4.77 19.56 -8.48
C GLY A 29 3.45 19.16 -7.79
N ARG A 30 3.38 17.97 -7.17
CA ARG A 30 2.17 17.43 -6.50
C ARG A 30 2.34 17.37 -4.98
N GLY A 31 2.25 18.52 -4.30
CA GLY A 31 2.22 18.57 -2.84
C GLY A 31 3.41 17.85 -2.17
N GLY A 32 3.32 17.60 -0.87
CA GLY A 32 4.32 16.79 -0.17
C GLY A 32 3.79 15.38 0.06
N ILE A 33 4.54 14.34 -0.32
CA ILE A 33 4.15 12.94 -0.12
C ILE A 33 4.91 12.36 1.05
N ILE A 34 4.17 11.77 1.99
CA ILE A 34 4.75 11.05 3.10
C ILE A 34 4.91 9.59 2.69
N ILE A 35 6.11 9.07 2.89
CA ILE A 35 6.48 7.68 2.70
C ILE A 35 6.54 7.04 4.09
N MET A 36 5.84 5.93 4.26
CA MET A 36 5.86 5.09 5.46
C MET A 36 6.87 3.96 5.31
N GLY A 37 7.28 3.38 6.45
CA GLY A 37 8.35 2.39 6.54
C GLY A 37 8.06 1.08 5.82
N ASN A 38 6.80 0.78 5.53
CA ASN A 38 6.40 -0.40 4.77
C ASN A 38 5.91 -0.07 3.35
N GLY A 39 6.23 1.12 2.82
CA GLY A 39 5.96 1.50 1.43
C GLY A 39 4.57 2.10 1.19
N THR A 40 3.78 2.38 2.24
CA THR A 40 2.56 3.19 2.12
C THR A 40 2.91 4.65 1.83
N LEU A 41 2.15 5.27 0.95
CA LEU A 41 2.33 6.63 0.47
C LEU A 41 1.07 7.45 0.74
N LEU A 42 1.25 8.58 1.42
CA LEU A 42 0.18 9.49 1.78
C LEU A 42 0.35 10.81 1.03
N SER A 43 -0.61 11.12 0.16
CA SER A 43 -0.69 12.37 -0.59
C SER A 43 -1.51 13.39 0.21
N LEU A 44 -0.88 14.04 1.19
CA LEU A 44 -1.53 15.04 2.03
C LEU A 44 -1.24 16.45 1.49
N THR A 45 -2.30 17.22 1.23
CA THR A 45 -2.18 18.66 0.97
C THR A 45 -1.68 19.37 2.24
N LYS A 46 -0.86 20.41 2.08
CA LYS A 46 -0.27 21.19 3.19
C LYS A 46 -1.30 21.45 4.31
N GLY A 47 -1.05 20.86 5.48
CA GLY A 47 -1.77 21.10 6.73
C GLY A 47 -0.78 21.47 7.84
N ASP A 48 -1.29 21.96 8.97
CA ASP A 48 -0.48 22.42 10.09
C ASP A 48 0.15 21.26 10.91
N SER A 49 -0.38 20.02 10.79
CA SER A 49 0.14 18.80 11.46
C SER A 49 0.15 17.58 10.53
N ASP A 50 1.24 17.40 9.77
CA ASP A 50 1.38 16.30 8.80
C ASP A 50 1.29 14.89 9.43
N ILE A 51 1.69 14.75 10.70
CA ILE A 51 1.73 13.45 11.39
C ILE A 51 0.33 13.02 11.83
N ASP A 52 -0.47 13.92 12.38
CA ASP A 52 -1.81 13.56 12.85
C ASP A 52 -2.76 13.29 11.68
N ASP A 53 -2.61 14.04 10.59
CA ASP A 53 -3.37 13.81 9.37
C ASP A 53 -2.96 12.48 8.70
N ALA A 54 -1.67 12.14 8.73
CA ALA A 54 -1.20 10.83 8.29
C ALA A 54 -1.80 9.67 9.11
N LYS A 55 -1.84 9.81 10.45
CA LYS A 55 -2.47 8.82 11.33
C LYS A 55 -3.95 8.64 11.03
N LYS A 56 -4.69 9.72 10.82
CA LYS A 56 -6.13 9.66 10.47
C LYS A 56 -6.32 8.95 9.13
N ALA A 57 -5.57 9.35 8.10
CA ALA A 57 -5.65 8.74 6.78
C ALA A 57 -5.35 7.23 6.80
N LEU A 58 -4.34 6.80 7.56
CA LEU A 58 -4.02 5.37 7.73
C LEU A 58 -5.10 4.62 8.50
N ASN A 59 -5.64 5.22 9.58
CA ASN A 59 -6.69 4.61 10.38
C ASN A 59 -7.99 4.38 9.61
N GLU A 60 -8.28 5.23 8.63
CA GLU A 60 -9.40 5.06 7.70
C GLU A 60 -9.06 4.03 6.62
N ALA A 61 -7.88 4.16 6.00
CA ALA A 61 -7.48 3.32 4.88
C ALA A 61 -7.25 1.85 5.25
N ARG A 62 -6.91 1.54 6.52
CA ARG A 62 -6.61 0.16 6.97
C ARG A 62 -7.77 -0.82 6.86
N PHE A 63 -8.99 -0.34 6.60
CA PHE A 63 -10.19 -1.17 6.43
C PHE A 63 -10.72 -1.18 5.00
N ILE A 64 -10.05 -0.48 4.08
CA ILE A 64 -10.48 -0.44 2.68
C ILE A 64 -10.19 -1.79 2.02
N ILE A 65 -11.22 -2.33 1.36
CA ILE A 65 -11.15 -3.59 0.61
C ILE A 65 -10.96 -3.37 -0.89
N ASP A 66 -11.43 -2.22 -1.39
CA ASP A 66 -11.32 -1.84 -2.79
C ASP A 66 -9.94 -1.26 -3.08
N PHE A 67 -9.33 -1.69 -4.19
CA PHE A 67 -8.08 -1.14 -4.63
C PHE A 67 -7.98 -1.12 -6.14
N ARG A 68 -7.11 -0.25 -6.65
CA ARG A 68 -6.73 -0.21 -8.06
C ARG A 68 -5.23 -0.36 -8.20
N VAL A 69 -4.80 -1.33 -9.00
CA VAL A 69 -3.39 -1.53 -9.32
C VAL A 69 -3.03 -0.74 -10.58
N VAL A 70 -1.99 0.09 -10.48
CA VAL A 70 -1.46 0.89 -11.58
C VAL A 70 0.01 0.51 -11.79
N PRO A 71 0.36 -0.18 -12.89
CA PRO A 71 1.76 -0.45 -13.23
C PRO A 71 2.54 0.85 -13.48
N LEU A 72 3.76 0.91 -12.96
CA LEU A 72 4.65 2.06 -13.12
C LEU A 72 5.65 1.82 -14.27
N LYS A 73 6.01 2.90 -14.98
CA LYS A 73 6.98 2.85 -16.08
C LYS A 73 8.38 2.46 -15.61
N GLU A 74 8.76 2.92 -14.41
CA GLU A 74 10.06 2.65 -13.79
C GLU A 74 10.09 1.30 -13.03
N GLY A 75 9.11 0.44 -13.28
CA GLY A 75 8.96 -0.85 -12.64
C GLY A 75 8.24 -0.80 -11.29
N GLY A 76 7.49 -1.86 -11.04
CA GLY A 76 6.62 -2.01 -9.87
C GLY A 76 5.22 -1.47 -10.11
N TYR A 77 4.48 -1.34 -9.01
CA TYR A 77 3.05 -1.06 -9.02
C TYR A 77 2.71 -0.05 -7.94
N MET A 78 1.78 0.83 -8.28
CA MET A 78 1.08 1.69 -7.33
C MET A 78 -0.30 1.12 -7.06
N VAL A 79 -0.60 0.79 -5.81
CA VAL A 79 -1.90 0.28 -5.41
C VAL A 79 -2.65 1.38 -4.66
N ALA A 80 -3.69 1.93 -5.27
CA ALA A 80 -4.51 2.99 -4.66
C ALA A 80 -5.70 2.37 -3.90
N PHE A 81 -5.83 2.71 -2.60
CA PHE A 81 -6.97 2.34 -1.75
C PHE A 81 -7.96 3.50 -1.58
N HIS A 82 -7.44 4.73 -1.55
CA HIS A 82 -8.24 5.96 -1.50
C HIS A 82 -7.50 7.09 -2.21
N ASN A 83 -8.16 8.23 -2.49
CA ASN A 83 -7.54 9.36 -3.20
C ASN A 83 -6.22 9.85 -2.58
N ALA A 84 -6.05 9.69 -1.27
CA ALA A 84 -4.86 10.14 -0.54
C ALA A 84 -3.91 8.99 -0.12
N VAL A 85 -4.31 7.73 -0.26
CA VAL A 85 -3.55 6.58 0.27
C VAL A 85 -3.28 5.56 -0.83
N SER A 86 -2.01 5.31 -1.05
CA SER A 86 -1.53 4.29 -1.98
C SER A 86 -0.37 3.51 -1.39
N VAL A 87 -0.04 2.37 -1.97
CA VAL A 87 1.08 1.53 -1.53
C VAL A 87 1.94 1.20 -2.72
N PHE A 88 3.25 1.36 -2.56
CA PHE A 88 4.22 0.93 -3.55
C PHE A 88 4.55 -0.55 -3.37
N VAL A 89 4.51 -1.29 -4.48
CA VAL A 89 4.97 -2.68 -4.56
C VAL A 89 6.03 -2.77 -5.64
N GLY A 90 7.27 -3.10 -5.28
CA GLY A 90 8.34 -3.30 -6.24
C GLY A 90 8.08 -4.50 -7.14
N GLN A 91 8.54 -4.44 -8.40
CA GLN A 91 8.37 -5.57 -9.33
C GLN A 91 9.14 -6.80 -8.86
N ASP A 92 10.43 -6.64 -8.52
CA ASP A 92 11.25 -7.75 -8.04
C ASP A 92 10.75 -8.29 -6.68
N GLU A 93 10.31 -7.38 -5.80
CA GLU A 93 9.65 -7.75 -4.53
C GLU A 93 8.40 -8.59 -4.79
N PHE A 94 7.55 -8.17 -5.73
CA PHE A 94 6.34 -8.93 -6.07
C PHE A 94 6.68 -10.30 -6.65
N GLU A 95 7.59 -10.38 -7.63
CA GLU A 95 7.95 -11.67 -8.22
C GLU A 95 8.58 -12.62 -7.20
N GLN A 96 9.38 -12.10 -6.26
CA GLN A 96 9.93 -12.91 -5.15
C GLN A 96 8.84 -13.43 -4.20
N MET A 97 7.84 -12.60 -3.89
CA MET A 97 6.80 -12.94 -2.90
C MET A 97 5.57 -13.62 -3.52
N LYS A 98 5.48 -13.70 -4.84
CA LYS A 98 4.28 -14.10 -5.58
C LYS A 98 3.67 -15.42 -5.13
N ASP A 99 4.52 -16.44 -4.98
CA ASP A 99 4.06 -17.78 -4.57
C ASP A 99 3.58 -17.78 -3.11
N GLU A 100 4.24 -17.04 -2.23
CA GLU A 100 3.80 -16.88 -0.85
C GLU A 100 2.47 -16.11 -0.76
N ILE A 101 2.32 -15.04 -1.54
CA ILE A 101 1.07 -14.27 -1.61
C ILE A 101 -0.08 -15.14 -2.09
N ALA A 102 0.16 -15.99 -3.11
CA ALA A 102 -0.84 -16.92 -3.61
C ALA A 102 -1.24 -17.98 -2.57
N ALA A 103 -0.25 -18.54 -1.85
CA ALA A 103 -0.50 -19.52 -0.80
C ALA A 103 -1.24 -18.94 0.41
N ARG A 104 -0.97 -17.67 0.75
CA ARG A 104 -1.49 -16.98 1.94
C ARG A 104 -2.61 -16.00 1.62
N GLN A 105 -3.22 -16.15 0.44
CA GLN A 105 -4.23 -15.21 -0.06
C GLN A 105 -5.41 -15.03 0.92
N SER A 106 -5.81 -16.09 1.62
CA SER A 106 -6.86 -16.05 2.64
C SER A 106 -6.48 -15.28 3.90
N GLU A 107 -5.20 -15.25 4.26
CA GLU A 107 -4.69 -14.52 5.44
C GLU A 107 -4.63 -13.02 5.20
N LEU A 108 -4.54 -12.61 3.92
CA LEU A 108 -4.59 -11.23 3.49
C LEU A 108 -6.02 -10.69 3.37
N ARG A 109 -7.05 -11.44 3.78
CA ARG A 109 -8.47 -11.05 3.73
C ARG A 109 -9.04 -10.68 5.09
N PHE A 110 -10.01 -9.77 5.09
CA PHE A 110 -10.81 -9.54 6.28
C PHE A 110 -11.80 -10.69 6.51
N PRO A 111 -12.12 -11.01 7.77
CA PRO A 111 -13.15 -12.00 8.07
C PRO A 111 -14.48 -11.67 7.38
N GLY A 112 -15.00 -12.61 6.58
CA GLY A 112 -16.29 -12.46 5.88
C GLY A 112 -16.23 -11.63 4.59
N GLU A 113 -15.04 -11.21 4.15
CA GLU A 113 -14.86 -10.47 2.90
C GLU A 113 -15.17 -11.34 1.67
N ALA A 114 -16.06 -10.86 0.80
CA ALA A 114 -16.31 -11.45 -0.51
C ALA A 114 -15.43 -10.78 -1.57
N PHE A 115 -14.78 -11.58 -2.41
CA PHE A 115 -13.96 -11.06 -3.50
C PHE A 115 -14.78 -10.77 -4.75
N PHE A 116 -14.59 -9.59 -5.32
CA PHE A 116 -15.02 -9.27 -6.68
C PHE A 116 -13.79 -8.90 -7.50
N VAL A 117 -13.44 -9.76 -8.46
CA VAL A 117 -12.39 -9.45 -9.45
C VAL A 117 -13.10 -8.94 -10.69
N PRO A 118 -12.88 -7.69 -11.11
CA PRO A 118 -13.46 -7.21 -12.36
C PRO A 118 -13.00 -8.11 -13.52
N PRO A 119 -13.90 -8.51 -14.43
CA PRO A 119 -13.59 -9.50 -15.46
C PRO A 119 -12.50 -9.06 -16.46
N ASN A 120 -12.18 -7.76 -16.51
CA ASN A 120 -11.19 -7.19 -17.42
C ASN A 120 -9.82 -6.92 -16.75
N GLU A 121 -9.66 -7.21 -15.46
CA GLU A 121 -8.38 -7.00 -14.78
C GLU A 121 -7.47 -8.25 -14.81
N PRO A 122 -6.15 -8.08 -14.97
CA PRO A 122 -5.20 -9.18 -14.89
C PRO A 122 -5.32 -9.92 -13.54
N PRO A 123 -5.31 -11.27 -13.51
CA PRO A 123 -5.34 -12.02 -12.25
C PRO A 123 -4.19 -11.66 -11.29
N THR A 124 -3.06 -11.18 -11.82
CA THR A 124 -1.91 -10.72 -11.02
C THR A 124 -2.22 -9.46 -10.21
N HIS A 125 -3.12 -8.59 -10.67
CA HIS A 125 -3.51 -7.38 -9.94
C HIS A 125 -4.16 -7.71 -8.60
N LEU A 126 -4.92 -8.81 -8.54
CA LEU A 126 -5.50 -9.28 -7.29
C LEU A 126 -4.42 -9.57 -6.25
N LEU A 127 -3.37 -10.31 -6.62
CA LEU A 127 -2.28 -10.66 -5.71
C LEU A 127 -1.49 -9.41 -5.30
N ILE A 128 -1.20 -8.51 -6.25
CA ILE A 128 -0.49 -7.25 -5.98
C ILE A 128 -1.30 -6.39 -4.99
N GLY A 129 -2.61 -6.26 -5.20
CA GLY A 129 -3.46 -5.45 -4.34
C GLY A 129 -3.65 -6.04 -2.94
N LEU A 130 -3.79 -7.36 -2.83
CA LEU A 130 -3.81 -8.06 -1.55
C LEU A 130 -2.51 -7.89 -0.77
N TYR A 131 -1.39 -8.03 -1.45
CA TYR A 131 -0.08 -7.84 -0.85
C TYR A 131 0.11 -6.40 -0.37
N ALA A 132 -0.24 -5.42 -1.20
CA ALA A 132 -0.25 -4.01 -0.82
C ALA A 132 -1.15 -3.71 0.38
N ARG A 133 -2.31 -4.37 0.50
CA ARG A 133 -3.21 -4.21 1.65
C ARG A 133 -2.56 -4.71 2.94
N GLY A 134 -1.91 -5.87 2.87
CA GLY A 134 -1.11 -6.38 3.99
C GLY A 134 -0.03 -5.39 4.41
N LYS A 135 0.64 -4.76 3.44
CA LYS A 135 1.65 -3.73 3.72
C LYS A 135 1.05 -2.48 4.37
N LEU A 136 -0.10 -2.01 3.90
CA LEU A 136 -0.86 -0.90 4.47
C LEU A 136 -1.29 -1.16 5.91
N GLN A 137 -1.81 -2.36 6.19
CA GLN A 137 -2.18 -2.76 7.56
C GLN A 137 -0.98 -2.64 8.50
N ARG A 138 0.19 -3.15 8.10
CA ARG A 138 1.42 -3.02 8.88
C ARG A 138 1.75 -1.56 9.17
N ASP A 139 1.75 -0.70 8.17
CA ASP A 139 2.01 0.73 8.36
C ASP A 139 0.97 1.42 9.26
N ALA A 140 -0.30 1.04 9.18
CA ALA A 140 -1.36 1.59 10.01
C ALA A 140 -1.23 1.18 11.49
N TYR A 141 -0.78 -0.05 11.78
CA TYR A 141 -0.60 -0.53 13.16
C TYR A 141 0.70 -0.09 13.81
N PHE A 142 1.81 -0.13 13.07
CA PHE A 142 3.12 0.17 13.62
C PHE A 142 3.50 1.65 13.51
N PHE A 143 2.87 2.38 12.59
CA PHE A 143 3.11 3.79 12.31
C PHE A 143 4.60 4.15 12.31
N ASN A 144 5.29 3.78 11.24
CA ASN A 144 6.71 4.12 11.06
C ASN A 144 6.86 5.12 9.92
N LEU A 145 7.02 6.41 10.23
CA LEU A 145 7.25 7.43 9.21
C LEU A 145 8.69 7.37 8.71
N TYR A 146 8.88 7.22 7.39
CA TYR A 146 10.22 7.27 6.79
C TYR A 146 10.61 8.70 6.44
N LYS A 147 9.85 9.35 5.56
CA LYS A 147 10.22 10.66 5.01
C LYS A 147 9.02 11.37 4.40
N ARG A 148 9.09 12.70 4.31
CA ARG A 148 8.25 13.52 3.43
C ARG A 148 9.09 14.04 2.26
N ILE A 149 8.61 13.88 1.04
CA ILE A 149 9.21 14.41 -0.20
C ILE A 149 8.31 15.46 -0.85
#